data_AF-A0A535JB25-F1
#
_entry.id   AF-A0A535JB25-F1
#
_cell.length_a   1.000
_cell.length_b   1.000
_cell.length_c   1.000
_cell.angle_alpha   90.00
_cell.angle_beta   90.00
_cell.angle_gamma   90.00
#
_symmetry.space_group_name_H-M   'P 1'
#
loop_
_entity.id
_entity.type
_entity.pdbx_description
1 polymer ?
#
loop_
_entity_poly.entity_id
_entity_poly.type
_entity_poly.pdbx_seq_one_letter_code
_entity_poly.pdbx_strand_id
1 'polypeptide(L)'
;MVIDAHHHFWDPARASYPWMTDGLAPIRRRFGPEDLRPLLERNGIDQTILVQTRSSLDETREFLATAAEHDFIAGVVGWVDLTADAAKQIARLRSEPGGAKLVAIRHQVHDEADPEWLGRKDVRRGIAAVGKAGLAYDILVRTRELPAALALVRDNPEVRFVIDHIAKPPIASGAIIEWAERLQPLAARQNVFIKLSGMVTEADWKRWTIRDIEPYVSRVLEWFGPERCVFGSDWPVCLVAASYAHVIDACGQAIGDLATVDREHRALPAPCARGRRAEVLMQAYGMALDLRDDPQLIARYKKEHEKAWPEVLARLREIGVTEMKIYLLGRRMFMYCETRDGFDPAKDFARSTDDPTYRKWEELMRTMQERVPEAKPGEWWAMMEQVFDLNWKRP
;
A
#
# COMPACT_ATOMS: atom_id res chain seq x y z
N MET A 1 -12.98 -14.55 10.74
CA MET A 1 -13.16 -14.83 9.32
C MET A 1 -12.16 -13.96 8.59
N VAL A 2 -11.13 -14.56 8.03
CA VAL A 2 -10.05 -13.90 7.28
C VAL A 2 -10.27 -14.21 5.81
N ILE A 3 -10.31 -13.18 4.97
CA ILE A 3 -10.60 -13.31 3.54
C ILE A 3 -9.42 -12.80 2.73
N ASP A 4 -8.96 -13.60 1.78
CA ASP A 4 -8.15 -13.11 0.67
C ASP A 4 -9.08 -12.58 -0.43
N ALA A 5 -9.25 -11.26 -0.49
CA ALA A 5 -10.24 -10.64 -1.36
C ALA A 5 -9.79 -10.52 -2.83
N HIS A 6 -8.62 -11.08 -3.19
CA HIS A 6 -8.14 -10.99 -4.57
C HIS A 6 -7.13 -12.09 -4.90
N HIS A 7 -7.57 -13.09 -5.65
CA HIS A 7 -6.69 -14.04 -6.32
C HIS A 7 -7.27 -14.46 -7.67
N HIS A 8 -6.49 -15.23 -8.42
CA HIS A 8 -6.77 -15.65 -9.78
C HIS A 8 -6.56 -17.15 -9.97
N PHE A 9 -7.24 -17.71 -10.97
CA PHE A 9 -6.90 -19.01 -11.53
C PHE A 9 -6.71 -18.87 -13.03
N TRP A 10 -5.85 -19.71 -13.61
CA TRP A 10 -5.70 -19.77 -15.05
C TRP A 10 -5.05 -21.07 -15.50
N ASP A 11 -5.24 -21.38 -16.78
CA ASP A 11 -4.57 -22.46 -17.47
C ASP A 11 -4.14 -22.00 -18.88
N PRO A 12 -2.85 -21.70 -19.11
CA PRO A 12 -2.36 -21.26 -20.41
C PRO A 12 -2.48 -22.33 -21.52
N ALA A 13 -2.74 -23.60 -21.16
CA ALA A 13 -3.02 -24.65 -22.13
C ALA A 13 -4.47 -24.60 -22.65
N ARG A 14 -5.39 -23.97 -21.91
CA ARG A 14 -6.83 -23.89 -22.26
C ARG A 14 -7.24 -22.56 -22.87
N ALA A 15 -6.38 -21.55 -22.76
CA ALA A 15 -6.76 -20.17 -22.97
C ALA A 15 -5.56 -19.28 -23.30
N SER A 16 -5.79 -18.20 -24.05
CA SER A 16 -4.79 -17.17 -24.30
C SER A 16 -4.87 -16.05 -23.26
N TYR A 17 -3.69 -15.64 -22.76
CA TYR A 17 -3.52 -14.57 -21.79
C TYR A 17 -2.51 -13.56 -22.35
N PRO A 18 -2.97 -12.51 -23.07
CA PRO A 18 -2.07 -11.57 -23.75
C PRO A 18 -1.09 -10.86 -22.82
N TRP A 19 -1.44 -10.74 -21.53
CA TRP A 19 -0.60 -10.11 -20.50
C TRP A 19 0.57 -11.01 -20.04
N MET A 20 0.54 -12.32 -20.28
CA MET A 20 1.61 -13.27 -19.91
C MET A 20 2.80 -13.19 -20.88
N THR A 21 3.58 -12.12 -20.77
CA THR A 21 4.84 -11.92 -21.52
C THR A 21 6.00 -12.71 -20.92
N ASP A 22 7.18 -12.70 -21.57
CA ASP A 22 8.37 -13.46 -21.13
C ASP A 22 8.83 -13.10 -19.71
N GLY A 23 8.64 -11.84 -19.28
CA GLY A 23 8.94 -11.42 -17.90
C GLY A 23 8.11 -12.16 -16.83
N LEU A 24 6.98 -12.72 -17.22
CA LEU A 24 6.06 -13.47 -16.35
C LEU A 24 6.21 -15.00 -16.52
N ALA A 25 7.31 -15.47 -17.12
CA ALA A 25 7.56 -16.90 -17.30
C ALA A 25 7.35 -17.78 -16.05
N PRO A 26 7.73 -17.36 -14.81
CA PRO A 26 7.52 -18.17 -13.61
C PRO A 26 6.05 -18.50 -13.32
N ILE A 27 5.12 -17.66 -13.81
CA ILE A 27 3.69 -17.79 -13.58
C ILE A 27 2.91 -18.21 -14.83
N ARG A 28 3.61 -18.47 -15.95
CA ARG A 28 3.03 -18.96 -17.21
C ARG A 28 2.80 -20.47 -17.18
N ARG A 29 2.07 -20.93 -16.17
CA ARG A 29 1.63 -22.32 -15.98
C ARG A 29 0.24 -22.36 -15.40
N ARG A 30 -0.37 -23.55 -15.33
CA ARG A 30 -1.67 -23.73 -14.68
C ARG A 30 -1.58 -23.44 -13.17
N PHE A 31 -2.57 -22.72 -12.67
CA PHE A 31 -2.83 -22.50 -11.25
C PHE A 31 -4.33 -22.69 -10.98
N GLY A 32 -4.64 -23.55 -10.02
CA GLY A 32 -6.02 -23.89 -9.66
C GLY A 32 -6.26 -24.01 -8.13
N PRO A 33 -7.49 -24.41 -7.75
CA PRO A 33 -7.89 -24.59 -6.35
C PRO A 33 -6.94 -25.46 -5.51
N GLU A 34 -6.38 -26.50 -6.10
CA GLU A 34 -5.45 -27.44 -5.49
C GLU A 34 -4.08 -26.83 -5.17
N ASP A 35 -3.65 -25.82 -5.92
CA ASP A 35 -2.42 -25.08 -5.67
C ASP A 35 -2.62 -24.07 -4.54
N LEU A 36 -3.80 -23.45 -4.47
CA LEU A 36 -4.10 -22.39 -3.50
C LEU A 36 -4.50 -22.93 -2.13
N ARG A 37 -5.32 -23.98 -2.06
CA ARG A 37 -5.87 -24.50 -0.79
C ARG A 37 -4.80 -24.76 0.29
N PRO A 38 -3.66 -25.42 0.00
CA PRO A 38 -2.60 -25.60 1.01
C PRO A 38 -1.99 -24.30 1.50
N LEU A 39 -1.98 -23.23 0.69
CA LEU A 39 -1.51 -21.91 1.09
C LEU A 39 -2.51 -21.25 2.04
N LEU A 40 -3.81 -21.36 1.77
CA LEU A 40 -4.86 -20.83 2.66
C LEU A 40 -4.79 -21.46 4.05
N GLU A 41 -4.69 -22.78 4.11
CA GLU A 41 -4.62 -23.54 5.37
C GLU A 41 -3.39 -23.16 6.20
N ARG A 42 -2.23 -23.02 5.55
CA ARG A 42 -0.97 -22.65 6.23
C ARG A 42 -0.95 -21.22 6.76
N ASN A 43 -1.72 -20.32 6.15
CA ASN A 43 -1.73 -18.90 6.50
C ASN A 43 -3.01 -18.46 7.22
N GLY A 44 -3.89 -19.40 7.58
CA GLY A 44 -5.12 -19.11 8.33
C GLY A 44 -6.13 -18.26 7.56
N ILE A 45 -6.23 -18.44 6.24
CA ILE A 45 -7.23 -17.78 5.40
C ILE A 45 -8.47 -18.67 5.31
N ASP A 46 -9.62 -18.14 5.73
CA ASP A 46 -10.88 -18.89 5.79
C ASP A 46 -11.58 -18.95 4.43
N GLN A 47 -11.60 -17.83 3.69
CA GLN A 47 -12.28 -17.71 2.41
C GLN A 47 -11.54 -16.80 1.44
N THR A 48 -11.97 -16.80 0.19
CA THR A 48 -11.34 -16.07 -0.90
C THR A 48 -12.36 -15.46 -1.86
N ILE A 49 -11.94 -14.44 -2.61
CA ILE A 49 -12.65 -13.90 -3.76
C ILE A 49 -11.84 -14.19 -5.02
N LEU A 50 -12.41 -14.98 -5.94
CA LEU A 50 -11.81 -15.34 -7.22
C LEU A 50 -12.12 -14.25 -8.26
N VAL A 51 -11.10 -13.67 -8.85
CA VAL A 51 -11.22 -12.50 -9.74
C VAL A 51 -10.86 -12.88 -11.17
N GLN A 52 -11.69 -12.49 -12.15
CA GLN A 52 -11.47 -12.71 -13.58
C GLN A 52 -10.07 -12.24 -14.04
N THR A 53 -9.48 -12.89 -15.03
CA THR A 53 -8.14 -12.58 -15.59
C THR A 53 -8.18 -12.16 -17.06
N ARG A 54 -9.33 -12.33 -17.73
CA ARG A 54 -9.56 -12.01 -19.14
C ARG A 54 -10.93 -11.39 -19.34
N SER A 55 -11.05 -10.57 -20.39
CA SER A 55 -12.31 -10.02 -20.87
C SER A 55 -13.20 -11.08 -21.54
N SER A 56 -13.73 -12.01 -20.76
CA SER A 56 -14.50 -13.16 -21.26
C SER A 56 -15.68 -13.52 -20.35
N LEU A 57 -16.87 -13.61 -20.96
CA LEU A 57 -18.04 -14.18 -20.29
C LEU A 57 -17.83 -15.65 -19.93
N ASP A 58 -17.13 -16.42 -20.77
CA ASP A 58 -16.91 -17.84 -20.53
C ASP A 58 -16.03 -18.08 -19.30
N GLU A 59 -15.02 -17.24 -19.08
CA GLU A 59 -14.22 -17.32 -17.85
C GLU A 59 -15.06 -17.03 -16.61
N THR A 60 -16.00 -16.08 -16.70
CA THR A 60 -16.92 -15.82 -15.60
C THR A 60 -17.78 -17.04 -15.28
N ARG A 61 -18.28 -17.74 -16.30
CA ARG A 61 -19.03 -19.01 -16.11
C ARG A 61 -18.17 -20.09 -15.47
N GLU A 62 -16.95 -20.27 -15.98
CA GLU A 62 -15.98 -21.25 -15.46
C GLU A 62 -15.64 -20.96 -13.99
N PHE A 63 -15.47 -19.69 -13.62
CA PHE A 63 -15.16 -19.30 -12.24
C PHE A 63 -16.35 -19.46 -11.31
N LEU A 64 -17.58 -19.20 -11.77
CA LEU A 64 -18.79 -19.46 -10.98
C LEU A 64 -18.99 -20.96 -10.75
N ALA A 65 -18.79 -21.80 -11.77
CA ALA A 65 -18.82 -23.25 -11.63
C ALA A 65 -17.73 -23.74 -10.66
N THR A 66 -16.49 -23.26 -10.80
CA THR A 66 -15.39 -23.54 -9.86
C THR A 66 -15.76 -23.15 -8.43
N ALA A 67 -16.34 -21.97 -8.25
CA ALA A 67 -16.78 -21.50 -6.94
C ALA A 67 -17.92 -22.34 -6.36
N ALA A 68 -18.79 -22.94 -7.18
CA ALA A 68 -19.83 -23.85 -6.72
C ALA A 68 -19.26 -25.16 -6.14
N GLU A 69 -18.10 -25.59 -6.61
CA GLU A 69 -17.43 -26.84 -6.19
C GLU A 69 -16.46 -26.64 -5.01
N HIS A 70 -16.12 -25.40 -4.68
CA HIS A 70 -15.11 -25.08 -3.66
C HIS A 70 -15.61 -24.04 -2.64
N ASP A 71 -15.89 -24.50 -1.42
CA ASP A 71 -16.47 -23.68 -0.34
C ASP A 71 -15.57 -22.55 0.17
N PHE A 72 -14.25 -22.68 -0.01
CA PHE A 72 -13.31 -21.60 0.33
C PHE A 72 -13.41 -20.40 -0.62
N ILE A 73 -14.11 -20.52 -1.75
CA ILE A 73 -14.40 -19.40 -2.65
C ILE A 73 -15.74 -18.79 -2.23
N ALA A 74 -15.70 -17.66 -1.54
CA ALA A 74 -16.89 -16.96 -1.06
C ALA A 74 -17.61 -16.18 -2.17
N GLY A 75 -16.86 -15.72 -3.17
CA GLY A 75 -17.39 -14.91 -4.24
C GLY A 75 -16.50 -14.90 -5.48
N VAL A 76 -17.09 -14.50 -6.59
CA VAL A 76 -16.46 -14.31 -7.89
C VAL A 76 -16.65 -12.87 -8.32
N VAL A 77 -15.54 -12.23 -8.69
CA VAL A 77 -15.55 -10.99 -9.46
C VAL A 77 -15.43 -11.36 -10.93
N GLY A 78 -16.55 -11.28 -11.64
CA GLY A 78 -16.65 -11.69 -13.04
C GLY A 78 -16.35 -10.57 -14.03
N TRP A 79 -16.50 -10.89 -15.31
CA TRP A 79 -16.48 -9.96 -16.42
C TRP A 79 -17.81 -10.03 -17.18
N VAL A 80 -18.32 -8.86 -17.57
CA VAL A 80 -19.37 -8.74 -18.59
C VAL A 80 -18.96 -7.64 -19.56
N ASP A 81 -19.51 -7.67 -20.77
CA ASP A 81 -19.34 -6.56 -21.70
C ASP A 81 -20.18 -5.37 -21.23
N LEU A 82 -19.52 -4.36 -20.66
CA LEU A 82 -20.14 -3.13 -20.18
C LEU A 82 -20.69 -2.24 -21.30
N THR A 83 -20.24 -2.44 -22.54
CA THR A 83 -20.68 -1.65 -23.70
C THR A 83 -21.98 -2.20 -24.31
N ALA A 84 -22.28 -3.48 -24.05
CA ALA A 84 -23.49 -4.17 -24.46
C ALA A 84 -24.61 -4.10 -23.40
N ASP A 85 -25.49 -5.10 -23.37
CA ASP A 85 -26.55 -5.25 -22.36
C ASP A 85 -26.00 -6.00 -21.13
N ALA A 86 -25.32 -5.26 -20.25
CA ALA A 86 -24.75 -5.81 -19.02
C ALA A 86 -25.81 -6.43 -18.10
N ALA A 87 -27.02 -5.85 -18.02
CA ALA A 87 -28.09 -6.35 -17.16
C ALA A 87 -28.53 -7.76 -17.57
N LYS A 88 -28.75 -7.98 -18.87
CA LYS A 88 -29.12 -9.30 -19.40
C LYS A 88 -28.00 -10.33 -19.20
N GLN A 89 -26.74 -9.92 -19.40
CA GLN A 89 -25.58 -10.79 -19.17
C GLN A 89 -25.49 -11.22 -17.69
N ILE A 90 -25.63 -10.28 -16.75
CA ILE A 90 -25.60 -10.55 -15.31
C ILE A 90 -26.76 -11.48 -14.89
N ALA A 91 -27.96 -11.21 -15.38
CA ALA A 91 -29.13 -12.06 -15.07
C ALA A 91 -28.92 -13.51 -15.53
N ARG A 92 -28.30 -13.72 -16.70
CA ARG A 92 -27.94 -15.05 -17.19
C ARG A 92 -26.90 -15.71 -16.29
N LEU A 93 -25.80 -15.02 -15.97
CA LEU A 93 -24.75 -15.57 -15.10
C LEU A 93 -25.28 -15.99 -13.72
N ARG A 94 -26.22 -15.21 -13.16
CA ARG A 94 -26.85 -15.54 -11.87
C ARG A 94 -27.73 -16.78 -11.90
N SER A 95 -28.25 -17.16 -13.08
CA SER A 95 -29.05 -18.37 -13.27
C SER A 95 -28.21 -19.65 -13.46
N GLU A 96 -26.91 -19.51 -13.68
CA GLU A 96 -25.98 -20.62 -13.90
C GLU A 96 -25.43 -21.15 -12.54
N PRO A 97 -24.87 -22.38 -12.48
CA PRO A 97 -24.28 -22.93 -11.26
C PRO A 97 -23.25 -21.98 -10.64
N GLY A 98 -23.36 -21.77 -9.33
CA GLY A 98 -22.51 -20.81 -8.61
C GLY A 98 -22.89 -19.33 -8.82
N GLY A 99 -23.92 -19.03 -9.61
CA GLY A 99 -24.36 -17.65 -9.91
C GLY A 99 -24.68 -16.79 -8.67
N ALA A 100 -25.07 -17.40 -7.55
CA ALA A 100 -25.24 -16.72 -6.26
C ALA A 100 -23.92 -16.18 -5.66
N LYS A 101 -22.78 -16.72 -6.09
CA LYS A 101 -21.43 -16.27 -5.72
C LYS A 101 -20.91 -15.15 -6.64
N LEU A 102 -21.66 -14.70 -7.65
CA LEU A 102 -21.28 -13.49 -8.40
C LEU A 102 -21.48 -12.26 -7.50
N VAL A 103 -20.39 -11.63 -7.08
CA VAL A 103 -20.41 -10.51 -6.11
C VAL A 103 -20.00 -9.18 -6.71
N ALA A 104 -19.22 -9.19 -7.79
CA ALA A 104 -18.75 -7.99 -8.45
C ALA A 104 -18.45 -8.22 -9.94
N ILE A 105 -18.27 -7.12 -10.68
CA ILE A 105 -17.78 -7.11 -12.06
C ILE A 105 -16.50 -6.28 -12.13
N ARG A 106 -15.55 -6.72 -12.97
CA ARG A 106 -14.30 -6.01 -13.25
C ARG A 106 -14.03 -5.93 -14.74
N HIS A 107 -13.48 -4.79 -15.19
CA HIS A 107 -12.89 -4.63 -16.51
C HIS A 107 -11.42 -4.16 -16.38
N GLN A 108 -10.51 -4.68 -17.22
CA GLN A 108 -9.09 -4.30 -17.27
C GLN A 108 -8.89 -2.91 -17.91
N VAL A 109 -9.41 -1.85 -17.27
CA VAL A 109 -9.33 -0.48 -17.81
C VAL A 109 -7.89 -0.03 -18.02
N HIS A 110 -6.95 -0.52 -17.21
CA HIS A 110 -5.53 -0.20 -17.40
C HIS A 110 -4.92 -0.65 -18.74
N ASP A 111 -5.58 -1.55 -19.47
CA ASP A 111 -5.12 -2.06 -20.77
C ASP A 111 -5.79 -1.33 -21.94
N GLU A 112 -6.80 -0.50 -21.66
CA GLU A 112 -7.47 0.30 -22.67
C GLU A 112 -6.56 1.42 -23.18
N ALA A 113 -6.58 1.68 -24.48
CA ALA A 113 -5.75 2.73 -25.06
C ALA A 113 -6.11 4.12 -24.50
N ASP A 114 -7.41 4.38 -24.36
CA ASP A 114 -7.96 5.65 -23.90
C ASP A 114 -8.03 5.70 -22.36
N PRO A 115 -7.32 6.62 -21.68
CA PRO A 115 -7.42 6.78 -20.23
C PRO A 115 -8.82 7.24 -19.77
N GLU A 116 -9.63 7.81 -20.67
CA GLU A 116 -11.00 8.26 -20.40
C GLU A 116 -12.05 7.19 -20.75
N TRP A 117 -11.66 5.92 -20.93
CA TRP A 117 -12.59 4.84 -21.28
C TRP A 117 -13.78 4.73 -20.32
N LEU A 118 -13.57 4.93 -19.01
CA LEU A 118 -14.62 4.98 -17.98
C LEU A 118 -15.59 6.18 -18.14
N GLY A 119 -15.21 7.19 -18.91
CA GLY A 119 -16.02 8.34 -19.28
C GLY A 119 -17.07 8.02 -20.34
N ARG A 120 -16.94 6.92 -21.08
CA ARG A 120 -17.85 6.59 -22.18
C ARG A 120 -19.26 6.31 -21.69
N LYS A 121 -20.27 6.79 -22.44
CA LYS A 121 -21.69 6.69 -22.06
C LYS A 121 -22.20 5.25 -22.00
N ASP A 122 -21.75 4.40 -22.91
CA ASP A 122 -22.10 2.98 -22.96
C ASP A 122 -21.52 2.24 -21.74
N VAL A 123 -20.24 2.45 -21.43
CA VAL A 123 -19.56 1.91 -20.25
C VAL A 123 -20.28 2.31 -18.96
N ARG A 124 -20.57 3.60 -18.79
CA ARG A 124 -21.27 4.12 -17.60
C ARG A 124 -22.65 3.51 -17.42
N ARG A 125 -23.39 3.30 -18.51
CA ARG A 125 -24.67 2.60 -18.48
C ARG A 125 -24.50 1.14 -18.02
N GLY A 126 -23.46 0.46 -18.49
CA GLY A 126 -23.11 -0.89 -18.06
C GLY A 126 -22.82 -0.95 -16.55
N ILE A 127 -22.00 -0.04 -16.03
CA ILE A 127 -21.64 0.01 -14.60
C ILE A 127 -22.85 0.35 -13.73
N ALA A 128 -23.72 1.25 -14.16
CA ALA A 128 -24.98 1.50 -13.46
C ALA A 128 -25.87 0.25 -13.41
N ALA A 129 -25.87 -0.58 -14.46
CA ALA A 129 -26.57 -1.86 -14.44
C ALA A 129 -25.95 -2.88 -13.45
N VAL A 130 -24.62 -2.88 -13.30
CA VAL A 130 -23.91 -3.66 -12.26
C VAL A 130 -24.41 -3.28 -10.87
N GLY A 131 -24.45 -1.98 -10.55
CA GLY A 131 -24.95 -1.49 -9.26
C GLY A 131 -26.43 -1.81 -9.01
N LYS A 132 -27.29 -1.65 -10.02
CA LYS A 132 -28.71 -2.02 -9.94
C LYS A 132 -28.93 -3.51 -9.68
N ALA A 133 -28.01 -4.36 -10.14
CA ALA A 133 -28.04 -5.78 -9.81
C ALA A 133 -27.60 -6.07 -8.36
N GLY A 134 -27.12 -5.08 -7.60
CA GLY A 134 -26.57 -5.25 -6.26
C GLY A 134 -25.15 -5.82 -6.25
N LEU A 135 -24.43 -5.73 -7.37
CA LEU A 135 -23.04 -6.14 -7.49
C LEU A 135 -22.12 -4.93 -7.26
N ALA A 136 -20.92 -5.18 -6.73
CA ALA A 136 -19.87 -4.18 -6.73
C ALA A 136 -19.20 -4.05 -8.11
N TYR A 137 -18.45 -2.97 -8.32
CA TYR A 137 -17.58 -2.81 -9.47
C TYR A 137 -16.12 -2.62 -9.01
N ASP A 138 -15.24 -3.51 -9.47
CA ASP A 138 -13.81 -3.43 -9.19
C ASP A 138 -13.14 -2.50 -10.22
N ILE A 139 -12.49 -1.45 -9.73
CA ILE A 139 -11.78 -0.43 -10.52
C ILE A 139 -10.32 -0.86 -10.64
N LEU A 140 -9.96 -1.48 -11.76
CA LEU A 140 -8.59 -1.84 -12.12
C LEU A 140 -7.99 -0.80 -13.08
N VAL A 141 -7.23 0.13 -12.51
CA VAL A 141 -6.66 1.31 -13.20
C VAL A 141 -5.20 1.54 -12.78
N ARG A 142 -4.49 2.41 -13.51
CA ARG A 142 -3.25 3.05 -13.07
C ARG A 142 -3.53 4.50 -12.71
N THR A 143 -2.47 5.24 -12.35
CA THR A 143 -2.55 6.67 -12.03
C THR A 143 -3.23 7.51 -13.13
N ARG A 144 -3.02 7.17 -14.41
CA ARG A 144 -3.54 7.97 -15.54
C ARG A 144 -5.07 7.94 -15.66
N GLU A 145 -5.73 6.86 -15.27
CA GLU A 145 -7.20 6.70 -15.40
C GLU A 145 -7.98 7.12 -14.13
N LEU A 146 -7.28 7.47 -13.04
CA LEU A 146 -7.90 7.91 -11.80
C LEU A 146 -8.85 9.12 -11.95
N PRO A 147 -8.59 10.13 -12.81
CA PRO A 147 -9.55 11.21 -13.06
C PRO A 147 -10.90 10.70 -13.62
N ALA A 148 -10.85 9.78 -14.58
CA ALA A 148 -12.04 9.17 -15.17
C ALA A 148 -12.77 8.29 -14.14
N ALA A 149 -12.03 7.56 -13.29
CA ALA A 149 -12.59 6.79 -12.19
C ALA A 149 -13.30 7.67 -11.16
N LEU A 150 -12.71 8.81 -10.77
CA LEU A 150 -13.33 9.77 -9.86
C LEU A 150 -14.64 10.33 -10.43
N ALA A 151 -14.65 10.67 -11.72
CA ALA A 151 -15.85 11.15 -12.39
C ALA A 151 -16.94 10.06 -12.43
N LEU A 152 -16.58 8.80 -12.71
CA LEU A 152 -17.49 7.66 -12.64
C LEU A 152 -18.10 7.50 -11.24
N VAL A 153 -17.27 7.46 -10.20
CA VAL A 153 -17.71 7.26 -8.81
C VAL A 153 -18.66 8.37 -8.37
N ARG A 154 -18.31 9.63 -8.68
CA ARG A 154 -19.14 10.80 -8.33
C ARG A 154 -20.54 10.70 -8.94
N ASP A 155 -20.62 10.20 -10.17
CA ASP A 155 -21.86 10.16 -10.93
C ASP A 155 -22.71 8.90 -10.64
N ASN A 156 -22.21 7.96 -9.80
CA ASN A 156 -22.89 6.72 -9.42
C ASN A 156 -22.74 6.42 -7.90
N PRO A 157 -23.24 7.29 -7.01
CA PRO A 157 -23.07 7.15 -5.55
C PRO A 157 -23.72 5.89 -4.96
N GLU A 158 -24.66 5.27 -5.67
CA GLU A 158 -25.35 4.03 -5.28
C GLU A 158 -24.55 2.76 -5.59
N VAL A 159 -23.55 2.83 -6.47
CA VAL A 159 -22.71 1.69 -6.83
C VAL A 159 -21.62 1.55 -5.77
N ARG A 160 -21.39 0.33 -5.28
CA ARG A 160 -20.21 0.01 -4.46
C ARG A 160 -19.01 -0.18 -5.37
N PHE A 161 -17.96 0.59 -5.14
CA PHE A 161 -16.72 0.48 -5.88
C PHE A 161 -15.60 -0.09 -5.00
N VAL A 162 -14.74 -0.90 -5.60
CA VAL A 162 -13.53 -1.41 -4.96
C VAL A 162 -12.33 -1.09 -5.84
N ILE A 163 -11.39 -0.29 -5.37
CA ILE A 163 -10.17 0.02 -6.11
C ILE A 163 -9.20 -1.15 -5.98
N ASP A 164 -8.79 -1.72 -7.12
CA ASP A 164 -7.80 -2.79 -7.16
C ASP A 164 -6.39 -2.24 -6.92
N HIS A 165 -5.59 -2.99 -6.15
CA HIS A 165 -4.15 -2.80 -6.00
C HIS A 165 -3.70 -1.38 -5.66
N ILE A 166 -4.46 -0.70 -4.80
CA ILE A 166 -4.28 0.72 -4.48
C ILE A 166 -4.08 1.63 -5.71
N ALA A 167 -4.72 1.28 -6.84
CA ALA A 167 -4.58 1.92 -8.15
C ALA A 167 -3.16 1.89 -8.76
N LYS A 168 -2.40 0.84 -8.48
CA LYS A 168 -1.10 0.52 -9.09
C LYS A 168 -0.10 1.69 -9.02
N PRO A 169 0.27 2.16 -7.82
CA PRO A 169 1.26 3.22 -7.65
C PRO A 169 2.60 2.80 -8.24
N PRO A 170 3.42 3.75 -8.74
CA PRO A 170 4.73 3.45 -9.30
C PRO A 170 5.79 3.23 -8.20
N ILE A 171 5.62 2.16 -7.41
CA ILE A 171 6.46 1.86 -6.23
C ILE A 171 7.93 1.70 -6.62
N ALA A 172 8.23 1.04 -7.74
CA ALA A 172 9.60 0.83 -8.21
C ALA A 172 10.41 2.12 -8.41
N SER A 173 9.76 3.24 -8.74
CA SER A 173 10.44 4.54 -8.88
C SER A 173 10.37 5.41 -7.63
N GLY A 174 9.60 5.00 -6.61
CA GLY A 174 9.33 5.80 -5.41
C GLY A 174 8.43 7.02 -5.67
N ALA A 175 7.85 7.16 -6.85
CA ALA A 175 7.03 8.32 -7.19
C ALA A 175 5.65 8.25 -6.52
N ILE A 176 5.39 9.18 -5.59
CA ILE A 176 4.18 9.11 -4.75
C ILE A 176 3.23 10.30 -4.92
N ILE A 177 3.70 11.44 -5.42
CA ILE A 177 2.95 12.70 -5.42
C ILE A 177 1.74 12.62 -6.36
N GLU A 178 1.96 12.34 -7.64
CA GLU A 178 0.87 12.32 -8.63
C GLU A 178 -0.17 11.23 -8.32
N TRP A 179 0.29 10.05 -7.93
CA TRP A 179 -0.61 8.97 -7.51
C TRP A 179 -1.47 9.41 -6.32
N ALA A 180 -0.88 10.04 -5.31
CA ALA A 180 -1.58 10.52 -4.14
C ALA A 180 -2.63 11.57 -4.47
N GLU A 181 -2.26 12.60 -5.24
CA GLU A 181 -3.15 13.69 -5.65
C GLU A 181 -4.39 13.19 -6.40
N ARG A 182 -4.22 12.13 -7.21
CA ARG A 182 -5.31 11.56 -8.00
C ARG A 182 -6.14 10.51 -7.24
N LEU A 183 -5.53 9.78 -6.30
CA LEU A 183 -6.23 8.75 -5.53
C LEU A 183 -7.00 9.34 -4.34
N GLN A 184 -6.43 10.30 -3.63
CA GLN A 184 -7.02 10.87 -2.39
C GLN A 184 -8.48 11.35 -2.57
N PRO A 185 -8.89 12.00 -3.67
CA PRO A 185 -10.29 12.42 -3.85
C PRO A 185 -11.30 11.28 -3.90
N LEU A 186 -10.89 10.06 -4.27
CA LEU A 186 -11.75 8.87 -4.23
C LEU A 186 -12.02 8.42 -2.80
N ALA A 187 -11.07 8.64 -1.88
CA ALA A 187 -11.22 8.28 -0.47
C ALA A 187 -12.32 9.08 0.24
N ALA A 188 -12.64 10.29 -0.24
CA ALA A 188 -13.75 11.10 0.27
C ALA A 188 -15.15 10.52 -0.08
N ARG A 189 -15.22 9.45 -0.88
CA ARG A 189 -16.46 8.81 -1.32
C ARG A 189 -16.72 7.57 -0.48
N GLN A 190 -17.80 7.59 0.32
CA GLN A 190 -18.11 6.52 1.27
C GLN A 190 -18.44 5.17 0.60
N ASN A 191 -18.86 5.19 -0.66
CA ASN A 191 -19.15 4.00 -1.46
C ASN A 191 -17.90 3.38 -2.13
N VAL A 192 -16.70 3.90 -1.84
CA VAL A 192 -15.42 3.41 -2.38
C VAL A 192 -14.61 2.70 -1.30
N PHE A 193 -14.27 1.46 -1.59
CA PHE A 193 -13.36 0.60 -0.85
C PHE A 193 -12.06 0.42 -1.64
N ILE A 194 -11.02 -0.09 -1.01
CA ILE A 194 -9.70 -0.25 -1.65
C ILE A 194 -9.01 -1.53 -1.20
N LYS A 195 -8.39 -2.22 -2.15
CA LYS A 195 -7.60 -3.43 -1.88
C LYS A 195 -6.15 -3.08 -1.60
N LEU A 196 -5.66 -3.49 -0.43
CA LEU A 196 -4.23 -3.59 -0.11
C LEU A 196 -3.70 -4.89 -0.72
N SER A 197 -3.45 -4.86 -2.04
CA SER A 197 -3.02 -6.01 -2.84
C SER A 197 -2.10 -5.58 -3.99
N GLY A 198 -1.41 -6.52 -4.64
CA GLY A 198 -0.62 -6.26 -5.87
C GLY A 198 0.57 -5.28 -5.72
N MET A 199 0.91 -4.83 -4.51
CA MET A 199 1.94 -3.81 -4.30
C MET A 199 3.35 -4.32 -4.62
N VAL A 200 3.65 -5.58 -4.25
CA VAL A 200 4.96 -6.20 -4.48
C VAL A 200 5.31 -6.30 -5.98
N THR A 201 4.30 -6.37 -6.84
CA THR A 201 4.48 -6.43 -8.30
C THR A 201 4.59 -5.06 -8.97
N GLU A 202 4.27 -3.98 -8.25
CA GLU A 202 4.55 -2.61 -8.71
C GLU A 202 5.92 -2.09 -8.20
N ALA A 203 6.56 -2.82 -7.30
CA ALA A 203 7.91 -2.56 -6.81
C ALA A 203 8.99 -3.23 -7.68
N ASP A 204 10.27 -3.05 -7.36
CA ASP A 204 11.36 -3.85 -7.96
C ASP A 204 11.24 -5.30 -7.48
N TRP A 205 10.78 -6.20 -8.35
CA TRP A 205 10.48 -7.60 -8.02
C TRP A 205 11.63 -8.36 -7.33
N LYS A 206 12.87 -7.92 -7.52
CA LYS A 206 14.06 -8.61 -6.99
C LYS A 206 14.59 -7.99 -5.71
N ARG A 207 14.27 -6.73 -5.44
CA ARG A 207 14.96 -5.92 -4.42
C ARG A 207 14.04 -5.20 -3.46
N TRP A 208 12.73 -5.23 -3.70
CA TRP A 208 11.77 -4.56 -2.86
C TRP A 208 11.90 -5.00 -1.40
N THR A 209 11.63 -4.05 -0.53
CA THR A 209 11.53 -4.22 0.92
C THR A 209 10.22 -3.62 1.40
N ILE A 210 9.84 -3.94 2.63
CA ILE A 210 8.62 -3.37 3.22
C ILE A 210 8.60 -1.84 3.23
N ARG A 211 9.79 -1.20 3.37
CA ARG A 211 9.97 0.25 3.37
C ARG A 211 9.58 0.91 2.05
N ASP A 212 9.61 0.17 0.95
CA ASP A 212 9.19 0.68 -0.36
C ASP A 212 7.65 0.76 -0.45
N ILE A 213 6.94 -0.07 0.32
CA ILE A 213 5.48 -0.24 0.28
C ILE A 213 4.79 0.60 1.37
N GLU A 214 5.38 0.67 2.57
CA GLU A 214 4.87 1.38 3.74
C GLU A 214 4.34 2.81 3.46
N PRO A 215 5.03 3.68 2.68
CA PRO A 215 4.55 5.03 2.41
C PRO A 215 3.21 5.08 1.67
N TYR A 216 2.94 4.09 0.82
CA TYR A 216 1.70 4.00 0.05
C TYR A 216 0.56 3.46 0.91
N VAL A 217 0.83 2.40 1.68
CA VAL A 217 -0.16 1.79 2.60
C VAL A 217 -0.57 2.79 3.68
N SER A 218 0.39 3.51 4.28
CA SER A 218 0.12 4.52 5.31
C SER A 218 -0.86 5.58 4.81
N ARG A 219 -0.65 6.11 3.59
CA ARG A 219 -1.56 7.10 2.98
C ARG A 219 -2.94 6.52 2.69
N VAL A 220 -2.99 5.29 2.18
CA VAL A 220 -4.28 4.62 1.93
C VAL A 220 -5.06 4.44 3.23
N LEU A 221 -4.41 3.97 4.30
CA LEU A 221 -5.03 3.84 5.62
C LEU A 221 -5.48 5.19 6.19
N GLU A 222 -4.67 6.24 6.04
CA GLU A 222 -5.00 7.59 6.47
C GLU A 222 -6.28 8.13 5.79
N TRP A 223 -6.39 7.95 4.47
CA TRP A 223 -7.51 8.52 3.71
C TRP A 223 -8.77 7.65 3.71
N PHE A 224 -8.61 6.34 3.58
CA PHE A 224 -9.74 5.42 3.49
C PHE A 224 -10.24 4.98 4.87
N GLY A 225 -9.36 4.95 5.87
CA GLY A 225 -9.62 4.28 7.13
C GLY A 225 -9.52 2.75 7.00
N PRO A 226 -9.15 2.03 8.07
CA PRO A 226 -9.03 0.56 8.03
C PRO A 226 -10.34 -0.14 7.64
N GLU A 227 -11.49 0.47 7.94
CA GLU A 227 -12.82 -0.09 7.67
C GLU A 227 -13.19 -0.16 6.18
N ARG A 228 -12.46 0.57 5.31
CA ARG A 228 -12.65 0.52 3.85
C ARG A 228 -11.48 -0.11 3.10
N CYS A 229 -10.50 -0.61 3.83
CA CYS A 229 -9.37 -1.36 3.29
C CYS A 229 -9.63 -2.86 3.38
N VAL A 230 -9.33 -3.59 2.31
CA VAL A 230 -9.44 -5.05 2.27
C VAL A 230 -8.13 -5.68 1.80
N PHE A 231 -7.71 -6.77 2.42
CA PHE A 231 -6.51 -7.50 1.98
C PHE A 231 -6.79 -8.32 0.72
N GLY A 232 -5.81 -8.40 -0.18
CA GLY A 232 -5.79 -9.39 -1.26
C GLY A 232 -4.37 -9.81 -1.59
N SER A 233 -4.14 -11.09 -1.88
CA SER A 233 -2.80 -11.60 -2.17
C SER A 233 -2.32 -11.24 -3.57
N ASP A 234 -3.25 -11.08 -4.52
CA ASP A 234 -2.98 -11.05 -5.95
C ASP A 234 -2.26 -12.33 -6.44
N TRP A 235 -2.46 -13.45 -5.74
CA TRP A 235 -1.92 -14.74 -6.16
C TRP A 235 -2.63 -15.21 -7.43
N PRO A 236 -1.95 -15.88 -8.37
CA PRO A 236 -0.52 -16.21 -8.41
C PRO A 236 0.35 -15.11 -9.02
N VAL A 237 -0.20 -13.95 -9.39
CA VAL A 237 0.58 -12.85 -10.00
C VAL A 237 1.70 -12.41 -9.06
N CYS A 238 1.42 -12.35 -7.76
CA CYS A 238 2.41 -12.00 -6.73
C CYS A 238 3.70 -12.85 -6.77
N LEU A 239 3.64 -14.08 -7.29
CA LEU A 239 4.76 -15.03 -7.30
C LEU A 239 5.96 -14.58 -8.13
N VAL A 240 5.82 -13.55 -8.97
CA VAL A 240 6.98 -12.95 -9.67
C VAL A 240 7.87 -12.12 -8.73
N ALA A 241 7.35 -11.70 -7.57
CA ALA A 241 8.03 -10.84 -6.62
C ALA A 241 8.08 -11.42 -5.19
N ALA A 242 7.11 -12.24 -4.79
CA ALA A 242 6.96 -12.72 -3.42
C ALA A 242 6.14 -14.03 -3.32
N SER A 243 6.43 -14.85 -2.31
CA SER A 243 5.55 -15.97 -1.97
C SER A 243 4.24 -15.47 -1.36
N TYR A 244 3.19 -16.32 -1.37
CA TYR A 244 1.90 -16.00 -0.75
C TYR A 244 2.02 -15.56 0.71
N ALA A 245 2.79 -16.32 1.51
CA ALA A 245 3.05 -15.99 2.92
C ALA A 245 3.79 -14.65 3.07
N HIS A 246 4.78 -14.38 2.22
CA HIS A 246 5.52 -13.12 2.26
C HIS A 246 4.63 -11.92 1.94
N VAL A 247 3.63 -12.06 1.06
CA VAL A 247 2.65 -10.99 0.79
C VAL A 247 1.77 -10.72 2.01
N ILE A 248 1.32 -11.77 2.71
CA ILE A 248 0.55 -11.63 3.96
C ILE A 248 1.39 -10.94 5.03
N ASP A 249 2.62 -11.40 5.24
CA ASP A 249 3.54 -10.82 6.22
C ASP A 249 3.87 -9.37 5.90
N ALA A 250 4.09 -9.04 4.62
CA ALA A 250 4.35 -7.68 4.18
C ALA A 250 3.13 -6.78 4.41
N CYS A 251 1.92 -7.23 4.08
CA CYS A 251 0.72 -6.45 4.36
C CYS A 251 0.53 -6.25 5.88
N GLY A 252 0.72 -7.30 6.68
CA GLY A 252 0.67 -7.24 8.14
C GLY A 252 1.67 -6.25 8.74
N GLN A 253 2.90 -6.21 8.23
CA GLN A 253 3.90 -5.22 8.63
C GLN A 253 3.51 -3.80 8.21
N ALA A 254 3.04 -3.61 6.98
CA ALA A 254 2.69 -2.29 6.46
C ALA A 254 1.49 -1.65 7.17
N ILE A 255 0.55 -2.45 7.70
CA ILE A 255 -0.58 -1.94 8.51
C ILE A 255 -0.24 -1.76 9.99
N GLY A 256 0.88 -2.32 10.46
CA GLY A 256 1.34 -2.24 11.85
C GLY A 256 0.34 -2.79 12.89
N ASP A 257 0.36 -2.22 14.10
CA ASP A 257 -0.47 -2.65 15.24
C ASP A 257 -1.99 -2.49 15.05
N LEU A 258 -2.46 -1.95 13.92
CA LEU A 258 -3.88 -1.99 13.55
C LEU A 258 -4.41 -3.44 13.52
N ALA A 259 -3.55 -4.43 13.30
CA ALA A 259 -3.88 -5.85 13.35
C ALA A 259 -4.26 -6.39 14.75
N THR A 260 -3.90 -5.69 15.84
CA THR A 260 -4.25 -6.13 17.20
C THR A 260 -5.60 -5.61 17.69
N VAL A 261 -6.14 -4.56 17.06
CA VAL A 261 -7.35 -3.89 17.53
C VAL A 261 -8.65 -4.53 16.98
N ASP A 262 -8.56 -5.41 15.98
CA ASP A 262 -9.74 -5.86 15.22
C ASP A 262 -10.01 -7.38 15.27
N ARG A 263 -9.26 -8.15 16.07
CA ARG A 263 -9.55 -9.59 16.28
C ARG A 263 -10.81 -9.86 17.13
N GLU A 264 -11.35 -8.85 17.81
CA GLU A 264 -12.48 -9.03 18.74
C GLU A 264 -13.84 -8.51 18.26
N HIS A 265 -13.96 -7.80 17.13
CA HIS A 265 -15.26 -7.26 16.69
C HIS A 265 -15.85 -8.02 15.48
N ARG A 266 -16.41 -9.21 15.76
CA ARG A 266 -17.38 -9.87 14.87
C ARG A 266 -18.77 -9.25 15.07
N ALA A 267 -19.15 -8.31 14.22
CA ALA A 267 -20.52 -8.08 13.71
C ALA A 267 -20.52 -6.75 12.96
N LEU A 268 -21.10 -6.72 11.75
CA LEU A 268 -21.41 -5.47 11.03
C LEU A 268 -22.24 -4.55 11.95
N PRO A 269 -21.80 -3.32 12.28
CA PRO A 269 -22.64 -2.39 13.01
C PRO A 269 -23.41 -1.46 12.07
N ALA A 270 -24.68 -1.26 12.40
CA ALA A 270 -25.49 -0.14 11.93
C ALA A 270 -24.88 1.21 12.39
N PRO A 271 -25.24 2.36 11.78
CA PRO A 271 -24.45 3.57 11.88
C PRO A 271 -24.76 4.33 13.17
N CYS A 272 -23.80 4.46 14.09
CA CYS A 272 -23.71 5.66 14.93
C CYS A 272 -22.41 5.82 15.72
N ALA A 273 -22.12 7.10 15.97
CA ALA A 273 -21.21 7.70 16.95
C ALA A 273 -19.71 7.70 16.63
N ARG A 274 -19.24 8.89 16.21
CA ARG A 274 -17.84 9.32 16.12
C ARG A 274 -17.07 8.99 17.40
N GLY A 275 -16.19 7.99 17.34
CA GLY A 275 -15.08 7.84 18.28
C GLY A 275 -13.87 8.58 17.74
N ARG A 276 -13.44 9.66 18.41
CA ARG A 276 -12.11 10.24 18.18
C ARG A 276 -11.06 9.22 18.66
N ARG A 277 -10.31 8.61 17.74
CA ARG A 277 -9.08 7.87 18.07
C ARG A 277 -7.89 8.81 17.85
N ALA A 278 -6.93 8.72 18.77
CA ALA A 278 -5.82 9.65 18.96
C ALA A 278 -4.91 9.72 17.72
N GLU A 279 -4.53 10.94 17.32
CA GLU A 279 -3.42 11.20 16.41
C GLU A 279 -2.17 10.50 16.95
N VAL A 280 -1.49 9.70 16.12
CA VAL A 280 -0.12 9.26 16.44
C VAL A 280 0.77 10.49 16.30
N LEU A 281 1.04 11.16 17.41
CA LEU A 281 1.86 12.37 17.45
C LEU A 281 3.32 11.99 17.20
N MET A 282 3.82 12.22 15.99
CA MET A 282 5.26 12.18 15.71
C MET A 282 5.88 13.52 16.13
N GLN A 283 7.12 13.48 16.63
CA GLN A 283 7.85 14.66 17.05
C GLN A 283 9.02 14.90 16.11
N ALA A 284 9.20 16.14 15.66
CA ALA A 284 10.28 16.55 14.77
C ALA A 284 11.22 17.53 15.46
N TYR A 285 12.51 17.37 15.21
CA TYR A 285 13.59 18.15 15.83
C TYR A 285 14.54 18.67 14.77
N GLY A 286 14.95 19.93 14.92
CA GLY A 286 16.03 20.55 14.16
C GLY A 286 17.25 20.77 15.05
N MET A 287 18.43 20.39 14.60
CA MET A 287 19.68 20.58 15.34
C MET A 287 20.78 21.13 14.43
N ALA A 288 21.72 21.88 15.01
CA ALA A 288 22.87 22.42 14.30
C ALA A 288 24.20 22.00 14.93
N LEU A 289 25.21 21.79 14.07
CA LEU A 289 26.60 21.54 14.44
C LEU A 289 27.52 22.09 13.34
N ASP A 290 28.80 22.31 13.63
CA ASP A 290 29.79 22.63 12.59
C ASP A 290 30.73 21.45 12.33
N LEU A 291 31.22 21.37 11.11
CA LEU A 291 32.45 20.63 10.81
C LEU A 291 33.65 21.54 11.04
N ARG A 292 34.78 20.97 11.49
CA ARG A 292 36.04 21.71 11.62
C ARG A 292 36.49 22.31 10.29
N ASP A 293 37.26 23.39 10.33
CA ASP A 293 37.73 24.11 9.13
C ASP A 293 38.85 23.39 8.40
N ASP A 294 38.55 22.19 7.91
CA ASP A 294 39.49 21.37 7.18
C ASP A 294 38.75 20.65 6.04
N PRO A 295 39.02 21.01 4.77
CA PRO A 295 38.41 20.35 3.62
C PRO A 295 38.57 18.83 3.61
N GLN A 296 39.68 18.30 4.15
CA GLN A 296 39.91 16.86 4.24
C GLN A 296 39.00 16.20 5.28
N LEU A 297 38.81 16.84 6.43
CA LEU A 297 37.88 16.34 7.46
C LEU A 297 36.42 16.43 6.99
N ILE A 298 36.05 17.48 6.25
CA ILE A 298 34.72 17.61 5.64
C ILE A 298 34.48 16.49 4.62
N ALA A 299 35.45 16.22 3.75
CA ALA A 299 35.35 15.13 2.77
C ALA A 299 35.27 13.75 3.46
N ARG A 300 36.06 13.55 4.53
CA ARG A 300 36.00 12.33 5.34
C ARG A 300 34.64 12.16 5.99
N TYR A 301 34.10 13.19 6.62
CA TYR A 301 32.79 13.15 7.27
C TYR A 301 31.69 12.67 6.32
N LYS A 302 31.65 13.21 5.09
CA LYS A 302 30.71 12.79 4.04
C LYS A 302 30.89 11.30 3.70
N LYS A 303 32.13 10.87 3.48
CA LYS A 303 32.45 9.47 3.12
C LYS A 303 32.07 8.48 4.22
N GLU A 304 32.28 8.83 5.49
CA GLU A 304 31.86 7.99 6.61
C GLU A 304 30.33 7.88 6.64
N HIS A 305 29.58 8.96 6.42
CA HIS A 305 28.10 8.94 6.41
C HIS A 305 27.49 8.23 5.20
N GLU A 306 28.14 8.27 4.03
CA GLU A 306 27.75 7.46 2.85
C GLU A 306 27.76 5.96 3.16
N LYS A 307 28.59 5.53 4.12
CA LYS A 307 28.75 4.14 4.54
C LYS A 307 28.60 4.00 6.05
N ALA A 308 27.62 4.71 6.62
CA ALA A 308 27.34 4.65 8.04
C ALA A 308 27.13 3.19 8.49
N TRP A 309 27.67 2.84 9.65
CA TRP A 309 27.71 1.45 10.09
C TRP A 309 26.27 0.96 10.37
N PRO A 310 25.86 -0.23 9.85
CA PRO A 310 24.51 -0.75 10.04
C PRO A 310 24.06 -0.80 11.50
N GLU A 311 24.97 -1.10 12.42
CA GLU A 311 24.74 -1.18 13.86
C GLU A 311 24.42 0.19 14.47
N VAL A 312 25.09 1.26 14.00
CA VAL A 312 24.80 2.64 14.41
C VAL A 312 23.39 3.03 13.96
N LEU A 313 23.04 2.69 12.71
CA LEU A 313 21.70 2.94 12.17
C LEU A 313 20.62 2.13 12.89
N ALA A 314 20.92 0.90 13.30
CA ALA A 314 20.02 0.07 14.09
C ALA A 314 19.80 0.66 15.49
N ARG A 315 20.88 1.11 16.14
CA ARG A 315 20.80 1.71 17.48
C ARG A 315 19.96 2.98 17.49
N LEU A 316 20.12 3.86 16.51
CA LEU A 316 19.30 5.07 16.38
C LEU A 316 17.80 4.72 16.25
N ARG A 317 17.46 3.69 15.47
CA ARG A 317 16.08 3.23 15.36
C ARG A 317 15.55 2.67 16.67
N GLU A 318 16.35 1.88 17.39
CA GLU A 318 15.97 1.26 18.66
C GLU A 318 15.59 2.28 19.73
N ILE A 319 16.33 3.40 19.81
CA ILE A 319 16.03 4.46 20.78
C ILE A 319 14.79 5.29 20.40
N GLY A 320 14.29 5.17 19.17
CA GLY A 320 13.04 5.78 18.72
C GLY A 320 13.18 6.80 17.59
N VAL A 321 14.33 6.90 16.93
CA VAL A 321 14.50 7.73 15.73
C VAL A 321 13.88 7.02 14.52
N THR A 322 12.89 7.66 13.90
CA THR A 322 12.17 7.13 12.73
C THR A 322 12.74 7.69 11.43
N GLU A 323 13.15 8.95 11.42
CA GLU A 323 13.83 9.59 10.29
C GLU A 323 14.98 10.48 10.78
N MET A 324 16.09 10.53 10.03
CA MET A 324 17.18 11.47 10.27
C MET A 324 17.83 11.88 8.95
N LYS A 325 17.97 13.19 8.72
CA LYS A 325 18.62 13.78 7.55
C LYS A 325 19.61 14.83 8.02
N ILE A 326 20.84 14.80 7.49
CA ILE A 326 21.85 15.83 7.77
C ILE A 326 22.14 16.59 6.47
N TYR A 327 21.95 17.89 6.52
CA TYR A 327 22.22 18.85 5.46
C TYR A 327 23.49 19.62 5.82
N LEU A 328 24.31 19.95 4.82
CA LEU A 328 25.56 20.69 5.02
C LEU A 328 25.60 21.90 4.09
N LEU A 329 25.81 23.09 4.65
CA LEU A 329 26.05 24.34 3.94
C LEU A 329 27.40 24.93 4.38
N GLY A 330 28.40 24.88 3.49
CA GLY A 330 29.78 25.20 3.85
C GLY A 330 30.27 24.24 4.94
N ARG A 331 30.41 24.74 6.17
CA ARG A 331 30.76 23.97 7.37
C ARG A 331 29.59 23.72 8.33
N ARG A 332 28.48 24.44 8.15
CA ARG A 332 27.30 24.37 9.00
C ARG A 332 26.45 23.17 8.63
N MET A 333 26.23 22.29 9.60
CA MET A 333 25.32 21.18 9.50
C MET A 333 23.97 21.51 10.11
N PHE A 334 22.91 21.03 9.46
CA PHE A 334 21.56 20.98 9.99
C PHE A 334 21.08 19.53 9.99
N MET A 335 20.71 19.00 11.15
CA MET A 335 20.10 17.69 11.29
C MET A 335 18.60 17.86 11.52
N TYR A 336 17.80 17.29 10.61
CA TYR A 336 16.38 17.03 10.81
C TYR A 336 16.23 15.62 11.38
N CYS A 337 15.41 15.45 12.41
CA CYS A 337 15.15 14.17 13.04
C CYS A 337 13.67 14.02 13.40
N GLU A 338 13.04 12.93 12.97
CA GLU A 338 11.70 12.52 13.45
C GLU A 338 11.83 11.36 14.42
N THR A 339 10.96 11.35 15.42
CA THR A 339 10.94 10.34 16.46
C THR A 339 9.52 9.91 16.83
N ARG A 340 9.42 8.76 17.50
CA ARG A 340 8.17 8.32 18.16
C ARG A 340 7.66 9.34 19.17
N ASP A 341 6.37 9.25 19.51
CA ASP A 341 5.75 10.06 20.55
C ASP A 341 6.44 9.88 21.90
N GLY A 342 6.51 10.97 22.68
CA GLY A 342 7.14 10.99 24.01
C GLY A 342 8.67 10.88 24.03
N PHE A 343 9.35 10.98 22.88
CA PHE A 343 10.81 11.02 22.82
C PHE A 343 11.35 12.31 23.45
N ASP A 344 12.32 12.20 24.36
CA ASP A 344 12.98 13.34 24.98
C ASP A 344 14.42 13.41 24.43
N PRO A 345 14.75 14.36 23.52
CA PRO A 345 16.07 14.43 22.91
C PRO A 345 17.23 14.48 23.91
N ALA A 346 17.04 15.10 25.08
CA ALA A 346 18.10 15.19 26.08
C ALA A 346 18.39 13.84 26.73
N LYS A 347 17.36 13.01 26.93
CA LYS A 347 17.49 11.69 27.58
C LYS A 347 17.74 10.57 26.60
N ASP A 348 16.99 10.53 25.50
CA ASP A 348 16.97 9.40 24.60
C ASP A 348 18.18 9.35 23.68
N PHE A 349 18.69 10.50 23.21
CA PHE A 349 19.97 10.49 22.49
C PHE A 349 21.14 10.05 23.36
N ALA A 350 21.12 10.36 24.66
CA ALA A 350 22.16 9.92 25.58
C ALA A 350 22.25 8.38 25.65
N ARG A 351 21.10 7.69 25.57
CA ARG A 351 21.03 6.21 25.53
C ARG A 351 21.71 5.62 24.31
N SER A 352 21.89 6.36 23.22
CA SER A 352 22.65 5.86 22.05
C SER A 352 24.05 5.38 22.48
N THR A 353 24.66 6.08 23.44
CA THR A 353 26.02 5.81 23.92
C THR A 353 26.11 4.61 24.87
N ASP A 354 24.99 4.01 25.26
CA ASP A 354 25.03 2.73 25.99
C ASP A 354 25.59 1.60 25.09
N ASP A 355 25.41 1.73 23.77
CA ASP A 355 25.95 0.79 22.78
C ASP A 355 27.45 1.07 22.49
N PRO A 356 28.33 0.06 22.63
CA PRO A 356 29.77 0.24 22.39
C PRO A 356 30.12 0.61 20.93
N THR A 357 29.33 0.18 19.95
CA THR A 357 29.57 0.48 18.53
C THR A 357 29.16 1.90 18.21
N TYR A 358 28.02 2.35 18.76
CA TYR A 358 27.60 3.74 18.64
C TYR A 358 28.60 4.69 19.29
N ARG A 359 29.16 4.36 20.47
CA ARG A 359 30.22 5.20 21.09
C ARG A 359 31.43 5.38 20.19
N LYS A 360 31.92 4.31 19.56
CA LYS A 360 33.04 4.40 18.60
C LYS A 360 32.71 5.30 17.42
N TRP A 361 31.48 5.22 16.92
CA TRP A 361 31.00 6.10 15.86
C TRP A 361 30.97 7.57 16.32
N GLU A 362 30.43 7.85 17.51
CA GLU A 362 30.39 9.20 18.07
C GLU A 362 31.80 9.77 18.26
N GLU A 363 32.73 8.99 18.83
CA GLU A 363 34.14 9.37 19.01
C GLU A 363 34.78 9.72 17.66
N LEU A 364 34.55 8.91 16.63
CA LEU A 364 35.01 9.17 15.27
C LEU A 364 34.43 10.49 14.74
N MET A 365 33.11 10.70 14.86
CA MET A 365 32.46 11.93 14.38
C MET A 365 32.98 13.18 15.10
N ARG A 366 33.22 13.11 16.41
CA ARG A 366 33.79 14.20 17.21
C ARG A 366 35.18 14.66 16.74
N THR A 367 35.93 13.81 16.03
CA THR A 367 37.22 14.21 15.44
C THR A 367 37.06 15.19 14.28
N MET A 368 35.91 15.19 13.60
CA MET A 368 35.63 16.00 12.42
C MET A 368 34.68 17.17 12.71
N GLN A 369 34.05 17.18 13.88
CA GLN A 369 33.03 18.13 14.28
C GLN A 369 33.56 19.18 15.27
N GLU A 370 32.84 20.29 15.36
CA GLU A 370 32.94 21.29 16.41
C GLU A 370 31.56 21.89 16.72
N ARG A 371 31.40 22.43 17.94
CA ARG A 371 30.15 23.03 18.39
C ARG A 371 29.90 24.34 17.63
N VAL A 372 28.65 24.58 17.25
CA VAL A 372 28.27 25.92 16.76
C VAL A 372 28.48 26.96 17.88
N PRO A 373 28.79 28.23 17.54
CA PRO A 373 28.96 29.29 18.55
C PRO A 373 27.73 29.47 19.46
N GLU A 374 26.54 29.17 18.95
CA GLU A 374 25.26 29.33 19.65
C GLU A 374 24.93 28.19 20.63
N ALA A 375 25.72 27.11 20.67
CA ALA A 375 25.42 25.92 21.47
C ALA A 375 25.48 26.20 22.98
N LYS A 376 24.44 25.79 23.74
CA LYS A 376 24.41 25.97 25.20
C LYS A 376 25.44 25.06 25.88
N PRO A 377 25.91 25.38 27.11
CA PRO A 377 26.83 24.52 27.85
C PRO A 377 26.34 23.06 27.93
N GLY A 378 27.18 22.12 27.52
CA GLY A 378 26.86 20.68 27.49
C GLY A 378 26.20 20.18 26.21
N GLU A 379 25.66 21.05 25.35
CA GLU A 379 25.10 20.65 24.05
C GLU A 379 26.22 20.40 23.04
N TRP A 380 26.28 19.20 22.48
CA TRP A 380 27.14 18.95 21.31
C TRP A 380 26.44 19.42 20.05
N TRP A 381 25.35 18.74 19.66
CA TRP A 381 24.37 19.25 18.71
C TRP A 381 23.49 20.30 19.39
N ALA A 382 23.45 21.51 18.85
CA ALA A 382 22.62 22.59 19.37
C ALA A 382 21.18 22.43 18.90
N MET A 383 20.22 22.39 19.82
CA MET A 383 18.80 22.28 19.46
C MET A 383 18.29 23.60 18.88
N MET A 384 17.57 23.53 17.77
CA MET A 384 16.97 24.68 17.10
C MET A 384 15.50 24.85 17.50
N GLU A 385 15.05 26.10 17.53
CA GLU A 385 13.64 26.42 17.73
C GLU A 385 12.86 26.21 16.42
N GLN A 386 11.78 25.43 16.47
CA GLN A 386 10.86 25.29 15.36
C GLN A 386 9.95 26.51 15.29
N VAL A 387 10.18 27.38 14.31
CA VAL A 387 9.45 28.65 14.14
C VAL A 387 8.28 28.57 13.16
N PHE A 388 8.14 27.46 12.43
CA PHE A 388 7.05 27.23 11.48
C PHE A 388 6.83 25.73 11.25
N ASP A 389 5.57 25.32 11.11
CA ASP A 389 5.20 24.06 10.45
C ASP A 389 3.85 24.26 9.73
N LEU A 390 3.81 23.76 8.51
CA LEU A 390 2.68 23.91 7.59
C LEU A 390 1.39 23.30 8.17
N ASN A 391 1.53 22.30 9.03
CA ASN A 391 0.45 21.53 9.62
C ASN A 391 0.06 21.99 11.02
N TRP A 392 0.66 23.07 11.54
CA TRP A 392 0.24 23.65 12.81
C TRP A 392 -1.26 23.90 12.80
N LYS A 393 -1.95 23.34 13.80
CA LYS A 393 -3.34 23.71 14.08
C LYS A 393 -3.32 25.20 14.43
N ARG A 394 -3.81 26.03 13.50
CA ARG A 394 -3.96 27.47 13.74
C ARG A 394 -4.89 27.64 14.94
N PRO A 395 -4.58 28.58 15.86
CA PRO A 395 -5.38 28.81 17.05
C PRO A 395 -6.86 29.13 16.72
#